data_AF-A0A2K8Z0M0-F1
#
_entry.id   AF-A0A2K8Z0M0-F1
#
_cell.length_a   1.000
_cell.length_b   1.000
_cell.length_c   1.000
_cell.angle_alpha   90.00
_cell.angle_beta   90.00
_cell.angle_gamma   90.00
#
_symmetry.space_group_name_H-M   'P 1'
#
loop_
_entity.id
_entity.type
_entity.pdbx_description
1 polymer ?
#
loop_
_entity_poly.entity_id
_entity_poly.type
_entity_poly.pdbx_seq_one_letter_code
_entity_poly.pdbx_strand_id
1 'polypeptide(L)'
;MPPIQTLRTMKLMMMTAENNNKYYEMREKENATFDVYYGRVGGFRSKATHPIAHWDRKVREKKAKGYTDQANSYDDAKPVTPLESMKLTIESVADNHVLSLIKRMMGADANTLESAFMVRHAVNDAVFNTYVRQQKNRKTVALWHSNRRDNWLSMLRTNPTLSPANAINTGKSSGYGIHFVDQFSHSPEDASQQGQANEDYLAIYEVHVGEQLELSQQEIRHVQLTSDVLKYKDTQYDSVFVRQRSGLQKNEFIVYNPAQCTLRYIVKIKA
;
A
#
# COMPACT_ATOMS: atom_id res chain seq x y z
N MET A 1 2.76 -47.62 -3.59
CA MET A 1 2.16 -46.27 -3.66
C MET A 1 1.78 -46.01 -5.11
N PRO A 2 0.53 -45.61 -5.42
CA PRO A 2 0.18 -45.20 -6.78
C PRO A 2 0.95 -43.92 -7.14
N PRO A 3 1.34 -43.71 -8.42
CA PRO A 3 2.02 -42.51 -8.85
C PRO A 3 1.12 -41.28 -8.58
N ILE A 4 1.69 -40.27 -7.91
CA ILE A 4 1.04 -38.98 -7.70
C ILE A 4 0.86 -38.36 -9.09
N GLN A 5 -0.37 -38.33 -9.58
CA GLN A 5 -0.69 -37.68 -10.85
C GLN A 5 -0.60 -36.17 -10.64
N THR A 6 0.46 -35.55 -11.17
CA THR A 6 0.59 -34.09 -11.19
C THR A 6 -0.47 -33.50 -12.11
N LEU A 7 -1.51 -32.90 -11.53
CA LEU A 7 -2.57 -32.20 -12.25
C LEU A 7 -2.01 -30.90 -12.87
N ARG A 8 -2.23 -30.70 -14.17
CA ARG A 8 -1.75 -29.51 -14.89
C ARG A 8 -2.48 -28.26 -14.43
N THR A 9 -1.73 -27.17 -14.27
CA THR A 9 -2.28 -25.81 -14.18
C THR A 9 -1.59 -24.92 -15.20
N MET A 10 -2.34 -24.09 -15.90
CA MET A 10 -1.79 -23.13 -16.86
C MET A 10 -2.49 -21.79 -16.71
N LYS A 11 -1.69 -20.71 -16.65
CA LYS A 11 -2.19 -19.34 -16.54
C LYS A 11 -1.76 -18.54 -17.77
N LEU A 12 -2.75 -18.01 -18.46
CA LEU A 12 -2.56 -17.18 -19.64
C LEU A 12 -2.97 -15.73 -19.31
N MET A 13 -2.15 -14.77 -19.72
CA MET A 13 -2.43 -13.34 -19.52
C MET A 13 -2.39 -12.57 -20.83
N MET A 14 -3.34 -11.65 -20.98
CA MET A 14 -3.37 -10.68 -22.07
C MET A 14 -3.28 -9.28 -21.46
N MET A 15 -2.18 -8.58 -21.76
CA MET A 15 -1.98 -7.21 -21.31
C MET A 15 -2.59 -6.24 -22.33
N THR A 16 -3.26 -5.19 -21.84
CA THR A 16 -3.78 -4.10 -22.69
C THR A 16 -3.20 -2.76 -22.22
N ALA A 17 -3.00 -1.83 -23.15
CA ALA A 17 -2.43 -0.51 -22.85
C ALA A 17 -3.29 0.32 -21.87
N GLU A 18 -4.58 0.01 -21.77
CA GLU A 18 -5.56 0.70 -20.93
C GLU A 18 -5.70 0.07 -19.53
N ASN A 19 -4.76 -0.76 -19.08
CA ASN A 19 -4.78 -1.46 -17.78
C ASN A 19 -6.04 -2.33 -17.55
N ASN A 20 -6.65 -2.79 -18.63
CA ASN A 20 -7.81 -3.68 -18.65
C ASN A 20 -7.39 -5.14 -18.85
N ASN A 21 -6.36 -5.56 -18.13
CA ASN A 21 -5.68 -6.84 -18.32
C ASN A 21 -6.67 -8.01 -18.12
N LYS A 22 -6.58 -9.01 -18.99
CA LYS A 22 -7.44 -10.20 -18.95
C LYS A 22 -6.61 -11.42 -18.57
N TYR A 23 -7.19 -12.30 -17.77
CA TYR A 23 -6.57 -13.57 -17.42
C TYR A 23 -7.46 -14.75 -17.82
N TYR A 24 -6.81 -15.88 -18.06
CA TYR A 24 -7.45 -17.16 -18.34
C TYR A 24 -6.63 -18.27 -17.68
N GLU A 25 -7.16 -18.84 -16.61
CA GLU A 25 -6.49 -19.86 -15.80
C GLU A 25 -7.21 -21.20 -15.97
N MET A 26 -6.46 -22.25 -16.31
CA MET A 26 -6.95 -23.60 -16.55
C MET A 26 -6.37 -24.54 -15.49
N ARG A 27 -7.21 -25.33 -14.81
CA ARG A 27 -6.82 -26.27 -13.75
C ARG A 27 -7.39 -27.66 -14.02
N GLU A 28 -6.54 -28.63 -14.30
CA GLU A 28 -6.91 -30.04 -14.48
C GLU A 28 -7.44 -30.63 -13.17
N LYS A 29 -8.42 -31.52 -13.28
CA LYS A 29 -9.02 -32.25 -12.16
C LYS A 29 -8.88 -33.75 -12.40
N GLU A 30 -8.96 -34.51 -11.32
CA GLU A 30 -8.81 -35.98 -11.31
C GLU A 30 -9.91 -36.71 -12.11
N ASN A 31 -11.02 -36.03 -12.43
CA ASN A 31 -12.18 -36.61 -13.13
C ASN A 31 -12.17 -36.37 -14.66
N ALA A 32 -10.99 -36.31 -15.28
CA ALA A 32 -10.81 -36.09 -16.73
C ALA A 32 -11.49 -34.80 -17.27
N THR A 33 -11.65 -33.80 -16.41
CA THR A 33 -12.12 -32.45 -16.79
C THR A 33 -11.16 -31.40 -16.25
N PHE A 34 -11.30 -30.16 -16.71
CA PHE A 34 -10.58 -29.02 -16.16
C PHE A 34 -11.53 -27.85 -15.93
N ASP A 35 -11.25 -27.09 -14.88
CA ASP A 35 -11.92 -25.83 -14.61
C ASP A 35 -11.15 -24.69 -15.26
N VAL A 36 -11.90 -23.71 -15.75
CA VAL A 36 -11.39 -22.46 -16.29
C VAL A 36 -11.91 -21.32 -15.47
N TYR A 37 -11.01 -20.44 -15.04
CA TYR A 37 -11.32 -19.16 -14.42
C TYR A 37 -10.90 -18.04 -15.35
N TYR A 38 -11.80 -17.11 -15.66
CA TYR A 38 -11.50 -16.02 -16.58
C TYR A 38 -12.22 -14.72 -16.22
N GLY A 39 -11.61 -13.60 -16.60
CA GLY A 39 -12.15 -12.27 -16.32
C GLY A 39 -11.10 -11.18 -16.51
N ARG A 40 -11.45 -9.96 -16.10
CA ARG A 40 -10.49 -8.87 -15.93
C ARG A 40 -9.71 -9.08 -14.64
N VAL A 41 -8.42 -8.77 -14.65
CA VAL A 41 -7.57 -8.80 -13.44
C VAL A 41 -8.11 -7.75 -12.45
N GLY A 42 -8.39 -8.18 -11.22
CA GLY A 42 -9.01 -7.34 -10.18
C GLY A 42 -10.54 -7.22 -10.24
N GLY A 43 -11.20 -7.86 -11.22
CA GLY A 43 -12.67 -7.88 -11.34
C GLY A 43 -13.31 -9.21 -10.97
N PHE A 44 -14.64 -9.30 -11.14
CA PHE A 44 -15.40 -10.54 -10.97
C PHE A 44 -14.90 -11.64 -11.92
N ARG A 45 -14.80 -12.86 -11.39
CA ARG A 45 -14.36 -14.04 -12.14
C ARG A 45 -15.53 -14.89 -12.58
N SER A 46 -15.51 -15.31 -13.84
CA SER A 46 -16.40 -16.35 -14.37
C SER A 46 -15.70 -17.70 -14.34
N LYS A 47 -16.48 -18.77 -14.20
CA LYS A 47 -16.00 -20.15 -14.19
C LYS A 47 -16.70 -20.95 -15.29
N ALA A 48 -15.95 -21.79 -15.99
CA ALA A 48 -16.48 -22.81 -16.89
C ALA A 48 -15.73 -24.13 -16.71
N THR A 49 -16.37 -25.26 -16.99
CA THR A 49 -15.77 -26.58 -16.89
C THR A 49 -15.76 -27.25 -18.26
N HIS A 50 -14.65 -27.89 -18.61
CA HIS A 50 -14.48 -28.53 -19.93
C HIS A 50 -13.84 -29.93 -19.81
N PRO A 51 -14.12 -30.85 -20.74
CA PRO A 51 -13.40 -32.13 -20.83
C PRO A 51 -11.91 -31.93 -21.09
N ILE A 52 -11.04 -32.77 -20.50
CA ILE A 52 -9.58 -32.64 -20.64
C ILE A 52 -9.09 -32.70 -22.09
N ALA A 53 -9.80 -33.41 -22.96
CA ALA A 53 -9.55 -33.43 -24.41
C ALA A 53 -9.61 -32.04 -25.08
N HIS A 54 -10.22 -31.04 -24.44
CA HIS A 54 -10.29 -29.67 -24.94
C HIS A 54 -9.12 -28.78 -24.50
N TRP A 55 -8.20 -29.29 -23.67
CA TRP A 55 -7.11 -28.50 -23.08
C TRP A 55 -6.29 -27.78 -24.15
N ASP A 56 -5.61 -28.52 -25.03
CA ASP A 56 -4.72 -27.94 -26.06
C ASP A 56 -5.46 -27.04 -27.04
N ARG A 57 -6.70 -27.39 -27.35
CA ARG A 57 -7.58 -26.58 -28.18
C ARG A 57 -7.84 -25.22 -27.54
N LYS A 58 -8.13 -25.18 -26.23
CA LYS A 58 -8.34 -23.94 -25.48
C LYS A 58 -7.07 -23.13 -25.34
N VAL A 59 -5.92 -23.77 -25.12
CA VAL A 59 -4.61 -23.10 -25.11
C VAL A 59 -4.36 -22.37 -26.44
N ARG A 60 -4.49 -23.08 -27.57
CA ARG A 60 -4.30 -22.52 -28.91
C ARG A 60 -5.27 -21.38 -29.21
N GLU A 61 -6.55 -21.54 -28.84
CA GLU A 61 -7.58 -20.50 -29.01
C GLU A 61 -7.19 -19.20 -28.29
N LYS A 62 -6.60 -19.29 -27.10
CA LYS A 62 -6.19 -18.09 -26.32
C LYS A 62 -4.88 -17.50 -26.82
N LYS A 63 -3.89 -18.32 -27.17
CA LYS A 63 -2.64 -17.84 -27.77
C LYS A 63 -2.90 -17.06 -29.07
N ALA A 64 -3.82 -17.54 -29.91
CA ALA A 64 -4.27 -16.83 -31.12
C ALA A 64 -4.94 -15.47 -30.84
N LYS A 65 -5.50 -15.27 -29.63
CA LYS A 65 -6.12 -14.02 -29.17
C LYS A 65 -5.13 -13.07 -28.49
N GLY A 66 -3.82 -13.36 -28.55
CA GLY A 66 -2.77 -12.54 -27.94
C GLY A 66 -2.55 -12.81 -26.45
N TYR A 67 -3.09 -13.92 -25.91
CA TYR A 67 -2.72 -14.34 -24.56
C TYR A 67 -1.34 -14.98 -24.57
N THR A 68 -0.50 -14.56 -23.62
CA THR A 68 0.84 -15.11 -23.41
C THR A 68 0.81 -16.13 -22.28
N ASP A 69 1.62 -17.16 -22.45
CA ASP A 69 1.81 -18.21 -21.44
C ASP A 69 2.67 -17.68 -20.31
N GLN A 70 2.25 -17.89 -19.06
CA GLN A 70 3.11 -17.60 -17.91
C GLN A 70 3.80 -18.85 -17.36
N ALA A 71 3.68 -20.00 -18.03
CA ALA A 71 4.36 -21.24 -17.65
C ALA A 71 5.79 -21.31 -18.20
N ASN A 72 6.69 -20.53 -17.59
CA ASN A 72 8.08 -20.88 -17.28
C ASN A 72 8.78 -19.64 -16.69
N SER A 73 8.64 -19.47 -15.37
CA SER A 73 9.61 -18.76 -14.54
C SER A 73 9.98 -19.64 -13.34
N TYR A 74 10.21 -20.92 -13.64
CA TYR A 74 10.74 -21.95 -12.74
C TYR A 74 11.97 -22.58 -13.41
N ASP A 75 12.95 -21.76 -13.81
CA ASP A 75 14.34 -22.19 -13.95
C ASP A 75 15.07 -21.73 -12.70
N ASP A 76 15.55 -22.68 -11.88
CA ASP A 76 16.59 -22.58 -10.84
C ASP A 76 16.66 -21.32 -9.93
N ALA A 77 15.59 -20.57 -9.77
CA ALA A 77 15.47 -19.56 -8.73
C ALA A 77 14.96 -20.23 -7.46
N LYS A 78 15.75 -20.15 -6.38
CA LYS A 78 15.34 -20.42 -4.99
C LYS A 78 13.89 -19.99 -4.77
N PRO A 79 13.08 -20.72 -3.98
CA PRO A 79 11.67 -20.43 -3.80
C PRO A 79 11.48 -18.95 -3.49
N VAL A 80 10.90 -18.23 -4.46
CA VAL A 80 10.72 -16.78 -4.39
C VAL A 80 9.75 -16.54 -3.25
N THR A 81 10.26 -16.01 -2.14
CA THR A 81 9.42 -15.76 -0.97
C THR A 81 8.30 -14.78 -1.37
N PRO A 82 7.13 -14.81 -0.72
CA PRO A 82 6.05 -13.84 -1.00
C PRO A 82 6.57 -12.38 -1.03
N LEU A 83 7.58 -12.06 -0.23
CA LEU A 83 8.28 -10.78 -0.19
C LEU A 83 9.04 -10.46 -1.50
N GLU A 84 9.77 -11.41 -2.05
CA GLU A 84 10.51 -11.23 -3.32
C GLU A 84 9.55 -11.02 -4.51
N SER A 85 8.39 -11.71 -4.51
CA SER A 85 7.33 -11.47 -5.50
C SER A 85 6.71 -10.07 -5.40
N MET A 86 6.73 -9.48 -4.20
CA MET A 86 6.25 -8.14 -3.90
C MET A 86 7.34 -7.07 -4.07
N LYS A 87 8.59 -7.46 -4.39
CA LYS A 87 9.77 -6.57 -4.37
C LYS A 87 9.90 -5.81 -3.05
N LEU A 88 9.54 -6.48 -1.97
CA LEU A 88 9.47 -5.97 -0.62
C LEU A 88 10.57 -6.64 0.21
N THR A 89 11.39 -5.87 0.90
CA THR A 89 12.34 -6.37 1.89
C THR A 89 11.97 -5.79 3.25
N ILE A 90 11.89 -6.66 4.27
CA ILE A 90 11.67 -6.27 5.65
C ILE A 90 12.82 -6.83 6.48
N GLU A 91 13.56 -5.94 7.13
CA GLU A 91 14.76 -6.29 7.90
C GLU A 91 14.68 -5.69 9.30
N SER A 92 15.14 -6.42 10.32
CA SER A 92 15.22 -5.87 11.67
C SER A 92 16.25 -4.75 11.73
N VAL A 93 15.91 -3.65 12.38
CA VAL A 93 16.81 -2.51 12.59
C VAL A 93 17.71 -2.79 13.79
N ALA A 94 18.98 -3.08 13.54
CA ALA A 94 20.02 -3.19 14.57
C ALA A 94 20.83 -1.90 14.78
N ASP A 95 20.69 -0.91 13.88
CA ASP A 95 21.43 0.35 13.94
C ASP A 95 20.93 1.23 15.10
N ASN A 96 21.80 1.47 16.09
CA ASN A 96 21.52 2.28 17.28
C ASN A 96 21.20 3.74 16.96
N HIS A 97 21.73 4.29 15.87
CA HIS A 97 21.42 5.64 15.44
C HIS A 97 19.98 5.72 14.94
N VAL A 98 19.56 4.77 14.09
CA VAL A 98 18.17 4.69 13.59
C VAL A 98 17.20 4.47 14.75
N LEU A 99 17.50 3.55 15.67
CA LEU A 99 16.67 3.31 16.86
C LEU A 99 16.55 4.56 17.73
N SER A 100 17.63 5.33 17.87
CA SER A 100 17.64 6.59 18.63
C SER A 100 16.79 7.68 17.95
N LEU A 101 16.79 7.74 16.61
CA LEU A 101 15.90 8.63 15.85
C LEU A 101 14.43 8.22 16.00
N ILE A 102 14.11 6.93 15.90
CA ILE A 102 12.75 6.42 16.11
C ILE A 102 12.28 6.76 17.53
N LYS A 103 13.11 6.50 18.55
CA LYS A 103 12.80 6.88 19.94
C LYS A 103 12.55 8.38 20.09
N ARG A 104 13.34 9.23 19.43
CA ARG A 104 13.12 10.68 19.44
C ARG A 104 11.77 11.05 18.80
N MET A 105 11.39 10.39 17.70
CA MET A 105 10.08 10.56 17.07
C MET A 105 8.92 10.04 17.94
N MET A 106 9.17 9.03 18.78
CA MET A 106 8.20 8.51 19.75
C MET A 106 8.01 9.44 20.95
N GLY A 107 8.97 10.32 21.23
CA GLY A 107 8.87 11.29 22.33
C GLY A 107 8.75 10.62 23.69
N ALA A 108 7.70 10.96 24.45
CA ALA A 108 7.48 10.43 25.79
C ALA A 108 7.33 8.90 25.83
N ASP A 109 6.88 8.30 24.73
CA ASP A 109 6.64 6.86 24.61
C ASP A 109 7.86 6.07 24.14
N ALA A 110 9.04 6.68 24.05
CA ALA A 110 10.26 6.02 23.56
C ALA A 110 10.61 4.69 24.27
N ASN A 111 10.19 4.52 25.53
CA ASN A 111 10.45 3.31 26.32
C ASN A 111 9.55 2.13 25.96
N THR A 112 8.46 2.37 25.21
CA THR A 112 7.57 1.31 24.72
C THR A 112 8.13 0.63 23.48
N LEU A 113 9.16 1.17 22.82
CA LEU A 113 9.80 0.55 21.66
C LEU A 113 10.29 -0.87 22.00
N GLU A 114 9.72 -1.88 21.32
CA GLU A 114 10.16 -3.27 21.41
C GLU A 114 11.14 -3.59 20.28
N SER A 115 10.75 -3.31 19.04
CA SER A 115 11.59 -3.55 17.86
C SER A 115 11.21 -2.61 16.72
N ALA A 116 12.10 -2.44 15.75
CA ALA A 116 11.81 -1.72 14.53
C ALA A 116 12.27 -2.54 13.32
N PHE A 117 11.56 -2.40 12.22
CA PHE A 117 11.79 -3.09 10.97
C PHE A 117 11.91 -2.06 9.86
N MET A 118 13.00 -2.09 9.11
CA MET A 118 13.17 -1.31 7.90
C MET A 118 12.39 -1.99 6.79
N VAL A 119 11.59 -1.20 6.07
CA VAL A 119 10.82 -1.65 4.93
C VAL A 119 11.37 -0.99 3.67
N ARG A 120 11.66 -1.78 2.65
CA ARG A 120 11.95 -1.26 1.31
C ARG A 120 11.04 -1.93 0.31
N HIS A 121 10.35 -1.12 -0.48
CA HIS A 121 9.50 -1.62 -1.55
C HIS A 121 10.02 -1.02 -2.85
N ALA A 122 10.77 -1.80 -3.64
CA ALA A 122 11.54 -1.25 -4.77
C ALA A 122 10.67 -0.49 -5.79
N VAL A 123 9.43 -0.95 -6.02
CA VAL A 123 8.45 -0.24 -6.88
C VAL A 123 8.05 1.10 -6.29
N ASN A 124 7.59 1.14 -5.03
CA ASN A 124 7.14 2.37 -4.37
C ASN A 124 8.30 3.35 -4.21
N ASP A 125 9.50 2.86 -3.92
CA ASP A 125 10.72 3.66 -3.88
C ASP A 125 11.02 4.30 -5.23
N ALA A 126 10.91 3.55 -6.33
CA ALA A 126 11.11 4.11 -7.67
C ALA A 126 10.07 5.19 -8.00
N VAL A 127 8.80 4.95 -7.67
CA VAL A 127 7.70 5.91 -7.86
C VAL A 127 7.94 7.18 -7.03
N PHE A 128 8.21 7.03 -5.73
CA PHE A 128 8.50 8.13 -4.82
C PHE A 128 9.73 8.93 -5.26
N ASN A 129 10.85 8.27 -5.54
CA ASN A 129 12.08 8.93 -5.97
C ASN A 129 11.90 9.67 -7.29
N THR A 130 11.15 9.11 -8.23
CA THR A 130 10.84 9.77 -9.51
C THR A 130 9.99 11.02 -9.26
N TYR A 131 8.95 10.89 -8.43
CA TYR A 131 8.08 12.01 -8.06
C TYR A 131 8.87 13.15 -7.42
N VAL A 132 9.67 12.87 -6.38
CA VAL A 132 10.46 13.90 -5.66
C VAL A 132 11.47 14.58 -6.58
N ARG A 133 12.13 13.86 -7.50
CA ARG A 133 13.08 14.45 -8.45
C ARG A 133 12.46 15.49 -9.38
N GLN A 134 11.18 15.33 -9.69
CA GLN A 134 10.41 16.24 -10.54
C GLN A 134 9.91 17.48 -9.81
N GLN A 135 9.93 17.51 -8.47
CA GLN A 135 9.46 18.65 -7.70
C GLN A 135 10.52 19.75 -7.59
N LYS A 136 10.04 21.00 -7.50
CA LYS A 136 10.88 22.20 -7.35
C LYS A 136 11.52 22.23 -5.96
N ASN A 137 10.68 22.19 -4.92
CA ASN A 137 11.11 21.93 -3.56
C ASN A 137 11.09 20.41 -3.37
N ARG A 138 12.18 19.82 -2.87
CA ARG A 138 12.32 18.37 -2.68
C ARG A 138 12.28 17.95 -1.21
N LYS A 139 11.83 18.84 -0.32
CA LYS A 139 11.77 18.61 1.13
C LYS A 139 10.96 17.35 1.45
N THR A 140 11.58 16.42 2.17
CA THR A 140 10.94 15.23 2.73
C THR A 140 11.04 15.23 4.25
N VAL A 141 10.07 14.60 4.92
CA VAL A 141 10.00 14.47 6.38
C VAL A 141 9.56 13.06 6.74
N ALA A 142 10.15 12.49 7.79
CA ALA A 142 9.69 11.23 8.35
C ALA A 142 8.49 11.48 9.27
N LEU A 143 7.34 10.87 8.99
CA LEU A 143 6.09 11.10 9.71
C LEU A 143 5.35 9.79 10.00
N TRP A 144 4.54 9.80 11.05
CA TRP A 144 3.65 8.70 11.39
C TRP A 144 2.39 8.75 10.53
N HIS A 145 1.91 7.62 10.02
CA HIS A 145 0.62 7.58 9.31
C HIS A 145 -0.54 7.62 10.31
N SER A 146 -1.47 8.55 10.12
CA SER A 146 -2.63 8.70 11.01
C SER A 146 -3.84 7.97 10.45
N ASN A 147 -3.97 6.65 10.70
CA ASN A 147 -5.30 6.02 10.73
C ASN A 147 -5.33 4.62 11.36
N ARG A 148 -6.41 4.39 12.12
CA ARG A 148 -6.71 3.26 13.01
C ARG A 148 -7.36 2.03 12.36
N ARG A 149 -7.18 1.78 11.06
CA ARG A 149 -7.85 0.65 10.36
C ARG A 149 -7.06 0.09 9.18
N ASP A 150 -5.75 0.30 9.15
CA ASP A 150 -4.98 -0.18 8.02
C ASP A 150 -4.72 -1.68 8.19
N ASN A 151 -5.25 -2.46 7.25
CA ASN A 151 -4.84 -3.84 7.08
C ASN A 151 -3.33 -3.81 6.76
N TRP A 152 -2.50 -4.20 7.72
CA TRP A 152 -1.03 -4.26 7.57
C TRP A 152 -0.60 -4.93 6.27
N LEU A 153 -1.36 -5.94 5.82
CA LEU A 153 -1.11 -6.64 4.58
C LEU A 153 -1.35 -5.76 3.33
N SER A 154 -2.28 -4.80 3.36
CA SER A 154 -2.44 -3.83 2.27
C SER A 154 -1.37 -2.75 2.27
N MET A 155 -0.91 -2.28 3.45
CA MET A 155 0.19 -1.30 3.54
C MET A 155 1.51 -1.87 3.01
N LEU A 156 1.79 -3.14 3.29
CA LEU A 156 2.98 -3.83 2.79
C LEU A 156 2.92 -4.09 1.27
N ARG A 157 1.72 -4.14 0.68
CA ARG A 157 1.52 -4.39 -0.75
C ARG A 157 1.58 -3.12 -1.59
N THR A 158 1.07 -2.01 -1.06
CA THR A 158 0.92 -0.76 -1.80
C THR A 158 0.94 0.42 -0.84
N ASN A 159 1.49 1.55 -1.27
CA ASN A 159 1.35 2.81 -0.53
C ASN A 159 -0.13 3.16 -0.27
N PRO A 160 -0.44 3.94 0.77
CA PRO A 160 -1.79 4.41 1.04
C PRO A 160 -2.42 5.05 -0.20
N THR A 161 -3.60 4.58 -0.57
CA THR A 161 -4.38 5.16 -1.67
C THR A 161 -5.28 6.27 -1.13
N LEU A 162 -5.54 7.29 -1.96
CA LEU A 162 -6.55 8.29 -1.65
C LEU A 162 -7.89 7.59 -1.36
N SER A 163 -8.58 8.02 -0.30
CA SER A 163 -9.93 7.53 -0.02
C SER A 163 -10.85 7.87 -1.20
N PRO A 164 -11.73 6.96 -1.65
CA PRO A 164 -12.59 7.20 -2.79
C PRO A 164 -13.52 8.40 -2.54
N ALA A 165 -13.74 9.21 -3.58
CA ALA A 165 -14.50 10.47 -3.56
C ALA A 165 -15.95 10.38 -3.04
N ASN A 166 -16.49 9.16 -2.89
CA ASN A 166 -17.87 8.90 -2.47
C ASN A 166 -17.99 8.20 -1.10
N ALA A 167 -16.89 8.03 -0.36
CA ALA A 167 -16.96 7.52 1.00
C ALA A 167 -17.53 8.60 1.92
N ILE A 168 -18.73 8.36 2.47
CA ILE A 168 -19.32 9.19 3.52
C ILE A 168 -18.42 9.07 4.76
N ASN A 169 -17.46 9.98 4.88
CA ASN A 169 -16.57 10.09 6.03
C ASN A 169 -17.26 10.91 7.12
N THR A 170 -18.18 10.31 7.85
CA THR A 170 -18.87 10.89 9.01
C THR A 170 -17.97 11.19 10.22
N GLY A 171 -16.64 11.23 10.06
CA GLY A 171 -15.70 11.49 11.15
C GLY A 171 -14.37 12.15 10.79
N LYS A 172 -14.14 12.59 9.54
CA LYS A 172 -12.90 13.31 9.16
C LYS A 172 -13.23 14.75 8.76
N SER A 173 -12.88 15.69 9.62
CA SER A 173 -13.11 17.13 9.44
C SER A 173 -12.08 17.83 8.54
N SER A 174 -11.23 17.09 7.81
CA SER A 174 -10.01 17.64 7.20
C SER A 174 -9.78 17.19 5.74
N GLY A 175 -10.80 17.19 4.89
CA GLY A 175 -10.62 17.05 3.43
C GLY A 175 -10.14 15.67 2.91
N TYR A 176 -9.89 15.60 1.59
CA TYR A 176 -9.48 14.40 0.86
C TYR A 176 -7.96 14.35 0.73
N GLY A 177 -7.27 13.50 1.49
CA GLY A 177 -5.82 13.32 1.36
C GLY A 177 -5.28 12.11 2.11
N ILE A 178 -3.96 11.93 2.08
CA ILE A 178 -3.22 10.99 2.91
C ILE A 178 -2.65 11.78 4.08
N HIS A 179 -3.01 11.37 5.29
CA HIS A 179 -2.77 12.14 6.52
C HIS A 179 -1.62 11.53 7.33
N PHE A 180 -0.74 12.41 7.79
CA PHE A 180 0.41 12.07 8.61
C PHE A 180 0.54 13.01 9.80
N VAL A 181 1.19 12.56 10.86
CA VAL A 181 1.42 13.34 12.09
C VAL A 181 2.88 13.30 12.51
N ASP A 182 3.34 14.38 13.12
CA ASP A 182 4.72 14.52 13.63
C ASP A 182 4.94 13.86 14.99
N GLN A 183 3.87 13.63 15.74
CA GLN A 183 3.92 13.06 17.07
C GLN A 183 3.33 11.65 17.12
N PHE A 184 3.93 10.81 17.95
CA PHE A 184 3.40 9.50 18.31
C PHE A 184 2.12 9.63 19.16
N SER A 185 1.18 8.68 19.04
CA SER A 185 0.09 8.54 20.03
C SER A 185 -0.29 7.09 20.14
N HIS A 186 -0.29 6.66 21.40
CA HIS A 186 -0.84 5.41 21.87
C HIS A 186 -2.04 5.76 22.78
N SER A 187 -3.12 6.26 22.18
CA SER A 187 -4.45 6.54 22.76
C SER A 187 -5.30 5.31 23.16
N PRO A 188 -5.49 4.91 24.44
CA PRO A 188 -6.46 3.87 24.81
C PRO A 188 -7.93 4.30 24.66
N GLU A 189 -8.25 5.61 24.77
CA GLU A 189 -9.64 6.10 24.61
C GLU A 189 -10.23 5.77 23.24
N ASP A 190 -9.34 5.58 22.31
CA ASP A 190 -9.53 5.54 20.88
C ASP A 190 -9.42 4.05 20.41
N ALA A 191 -9.04 3.14 21.33
CA ALA A 191 -9.12 1.66 21.25
C ALA A 191 -10.43 1.09 21.84
N SER A 192 -11.20 1.91 22.57
CA SER A 192 -12.47 1.51 23.17
C SER A 192 -13.64 1.37 22.17
N GLN A 193 -13.46 1.89 20.95
CA GLN A 193 -14.45 1.81 19.88
C GLN A 193 -13.95 0.88 18.77
N GLN A 194 -14.51 -0.34 18.76
CA GLN A 194 -14.39 -1.39 17.74
C GLN A 194 -13.31 -2.43 18.03
N GLY A 195 -13.78 -3.59 18.49
CA GLY A 195 -12.95 -4.73 18.84
C GLY A 195 -12.08 -5.26 17.70
N GLN A 196 -10.89 -5.70 18.11
CA GLN A 196 -9.88 -6.49 17.42
C GLN A 196 -9.10 -5.82 16.26
N ALA A 197 -7.85 -5.43 16.52
CA ALA A 197 -6.65 -6.19 16.12
C ALA A 197 -5.35 -5.45 16.53
N ASN A 198 -4.46 -6.13 17.29
CA ASN A 198 -3.07 -5.78 17.66
C ASN A 198 -2.61 -4.33 17.36
N GLU A 199 -2.71 -3.48 18.39
CA GLU A 199 -2.18 -2.10 18.47
C GLU A 199 -0.62 -2.05 18.53
N ASP A 200 0.06 -3.18 18.47
CA ASP A 200 1.51 -3.27 18.73
C ASP A 200 2.38 -2.70 17.61
N TYR A 201 1.84 -2.44 16.41
CA TYR A 201 2.64 -2.01 15.26
C TYR A 201 2.22 -0.60 14.81
N LEU A 202 3.20 0.21 14.42
CA LEU A 202 3.02 1.55 13.83
C LEU A 202 3.95 1.75 12.64
N ALA A 203 3.59 2.67 11.75
CA ALA A 203 4.30 2.88 10.49
C ALA A 203 4.87 4.30 10.38
N ILE A 204 6.15 4.40 10.02
CA ILE A 204 6.83 5.64 9.68
C ILE A 204 7.02 5.68 8.16
N TYR A 205 6.52 6.74 7.55
CA TYR A 205 6.68 7.03 6.14
C TYR A 205 7.70 8.14 5.93
N GLU A 206 8.45 8.06 4.83
CA GLU A 206 9.07 9.25 4.26
C GLU A 206 8.05 9.95 3.39
N VAL A 207 7.80 11.23 3.67
CA VAL A 207 6.75 12.02 3.03
C VAL A 207 7.36 13.25 2.39
N HIS A 208 7.13 13.43 1.10
CA HIS A 208 7.45 14.64 0.38
C HIS A 208 6.43 15.73 0.71
N VAL A 209 6.87 16.73 1.47
CA VAL A 209 6.03 17.85 1.92
C VAL A 209 6.25 19.12 1.09
N GLY A 210 7.42 19.26 0.46
CA GLY A 210 7.73 20.39 -0.43
C GLY A 210 7.41 21.76 0.21
N GLU A 211 6.85 22.66 -0.60
CA GLU A 211 6.24 23.90 -0.11
C GLU A 211 4.86 23.61 0.48
N GLN A 212 4.62 24.11 1.69
CA GLN A 212 3.46 23.72 2.49
C GLN A 212 2.50 24.91 2.61
N LEU A 213 1.23 24.70 2.28
CA LEU A 213 0.20 25.64 2.68
C LEU A 213 -0.07 25.42 4.17
N GLU A 214 0.31 26.39 4.99
CA GLU A 214 0.04 26.37 6.42
C GLU A 214 -1.38 26.84 6.73
N LEU A 215 -2.14 26.03 7.45
CA LEU A 215 -3.51 26.32 7.88
C LEU A 215 -3.67 26.00 9.37
N SER A 216 -4.62 26.66 10.02
CA SER A 216 -5.09 26.30 11.35
C SER A 216 -6.29 25.34 11.27
N GLN A 217 -6.57 24.66 12.39
CA GLN A 217 -7.76 23.80 12.51
C GLN A 217 -9.09 24.50 12.16
N GLN A 218 -9.21 25.79 12.47
CA GLN A 218 -10.45 26.52 12.19
C GLN A 218 -10.65 26.71 10.68
N GLU A 219 -9.56 26.89 9.93
CA GLU A 219 -9.60 27.09 8.48
C GLU A 219 -9.96 25.82 7.72
N ILE A 220 -9.64 24.64 8.26
CA ILE A 220 -9.94 23.36 7.59
C ILE A 220 -11.34 22.81 7.93
N ARG A 221 -11.96 23.25 9.04
CA ARG A 221 -13.28 22.77 9.50
C ARG A 221 -14.42 22.92 8.49
N HIS A 222 -14.29 23.86 7.56
CA HIS A 222 -15.32 24.17 6.57
C HIS A 222 -14.82 24.07 5.12
N VAL A 223 -13.62 23.52 4.91
CA VAL A 223 -12.98 23.47 3.60
C VAL A 223 -12.68 22.02 3.25
N GLN A 224 -13.19 21.57 2.10
CA GLN A 224 -12.72 20.33 1.50
C GLN A 224 -11.36 20.58 0.85
N LEU A 225 -10.30 20.21 1.55
CA LEU A 225 -8.95 20.27 0.98
C LEU A 225 -8.79 19.13 -0.03
N THR A 226 -8.40 19.48 -1.25
CA THR A 226 -8.10 18.55 -2.35
C THR A 226 -6.86 19.04 -3.10
N SER A 227 -6.28 18.20 -3.96
CA SER A 227 -5.19 18.64 -4.83
C SER A 227 -5.57 19.84 -5.71
N ASP A 228 -6.83 19.92 -6.15
CA ASP A 228 -7.28 21.01 -7.03
C ASP A 228 -7.44 22.31 -6.26
N VAL A 229 -7.96 22.24 -5.03
CA VAL A 229 -8.05 23.40 -4.13
C VAL A 229 -6.66 23.94 -3.80
N LEU A 230 -5.69 23.06 -3.58
CA LEU A 230 -4.30 23.46 -3.31
C LEU A 230 -3.71 24.22 -4.51
N LYS A 231 -3.83 23.65 -5.72
CA LYS A 231 -3.33 24.27 -6.96
C LYS A 231 -4.06 25.56 -7.32
N TYR A 232 -5.36 25.65 -7.03
CA TYR A 232 -6.13 26.87 -7.24
C TYR A 232 -5.67 28.01 -6.32
N LYS A 233 -5.33 27.70 -5.07
CA LYS A 233 -4.78 28.70 -4.13
C LYS A 233 -3.40 29.18 -4.61
N ASP A 234 -2.50 28.25 -4.86
CA ASP A 234 -1.23 28.53 -5.51
C ASP A 234 -0.60 27.23 -6.02
N THR A 235 -0.14 27.25 -7.26
CA THR A 235 0.57 26.12 -7.88
C THR A 235 1.93 25.80 -7.25
N GLN A 236 2.44 26.68 -6.37
CA GLN A 236 3.69 26.44 -5.66
C GLN A 236 3.57 25.37 -4.56
N TYR A 237 2.39 25.15 -4.00
CA TYR A 237 2.22 24.27 -2.85
C TYR A 237 2.14 22.79 -3.24
N ASP A 238 2.92 21.97 -2.51
CA ASP A 238 2.99 20.53 -2.67
C ASP A 238 2.14 19.77 -1.63
N SER A 239 1.93 20.38 -0.45
CA SER A 239 1.17 19.76 0.65
C SER A 239 0.48 20.79 1.55
N VAL A 240 -0.34 20.30 2.49
CA VAL A 240 -0.92 21.13 3.56
C VAL A 240 -0.28 20.77 4.90
N PHE A 241 0.06 21.78 5.68
CA PHE A 241 0.47 21.67 7.07
C PHE A 241 -0.59 22.29 7.97
N VAL A 242 -1.22 21.48 8.81
CA VAL A 242 -2.21 21.96 9.78
C VAL A 242 -1.52 22.10 11.13
N ARG A 243 -1.32 23.35 11.55
CA ARG A 243 -0.77 23.66 12.86
C ARG A 243 -1.86 23.53 13.92
N GLN A 244 -1.58 22.75 14.97
CA GLN A 244 -2.44 22.70 16.15
C GLN A 244 -2.13 23.81 17.14
N ARG A 245 -3.15 24.26 17.87
CA ARG A 245 -2.97 25.16 19.02
C ARG A 245 -2.95 24.36 20.31
N SER A 246 -1.93 24.61 21.14
CA SER A 246 -1.77 24.25 22.56
C SER A 246 -2.02 22.79 23.02
N GLY A 247 -1.05 22.26 23.75
CA GLY A 247 -1.24 21.30 24.85
C GLY A 247 -1.21 19.82 24.48
N LEU A 248 -2.06 19.37 23.55
CA LEU A 248 -2.32 17.93 23.37
C LEU A 248 -2.63 17.48 21.94
N GLN A 249 -2.74 18.41 20.97
CA GLN A 249 -3.09 18.07 19.59
C GLN A 249 -1.84 18.04 18.68
N LYS A 250 -1.75 17.02 17.83
CA LYS A 250 -0.61 16.77 16.93
C LYS A 250 -0.73 17.55 15.63
N ASN A 251 0.39 18.07 15.12
CA ASN A 251 0.35 18.69 13.80
C ASN A 251 0.06 17.63 12.75
N GLU A 252 -0.67 18.05 11.71
CA GLU A 252 -1.11 17.17 10.64
C GLU A 252 -0.50 17.63 9.32
N PHE A 253 -0.04 16.65 8.53
CA PHE A 253 0.53 16.83 7.21
C PHE A 253 -0.34 16.07 6.22
N ILE A 254 -0.80 16.75 5.18
CA ILE A 254 -1.73 16.18 4.21
C ILE A 254 -1.11 16.25 2.82
N VAL A 255 -0.97 15.10 2.19
CA VAL A 255 -0.51 14.97 0.79
C VAL A 255 -1.62 14.40 -0.09
N TYR A 256 -1.59 14.72 -1.38
CA TYR A 256 -2.71 14.43 -2.28
C TYR A 256 -2.34 13.48 -3.42
N ASN A 257 -1.13 12.93 -3.40
CA ASN A 257 -0.67 11.93 -4.35
C ASN A 257 0.04 10.78 -3.61
N PRO A 258 -0.34 9.51 -3.82
CA PRO A 258 0.36 8.36 -3.22
C PRO A 258 1.87 8.27 -3.52
N ALA A 259 2.32 8.90 -4.61
CA ALA A 259 3.73 9.01 -4.95
C ALA A 259 4.51 10.00 -4.05
N GLN A 260 3.82 10.80 -3.21
CA GLN A 260 4.43 11.70 -2.23
C GLN A 260 4.87 10.98 -0.95
N CYS A 261 4.62 9.69 -0.80
CA CYS A 261 5.03 8.97 0.40
C CYS A 261 5.57 7.58 0.07
N THR A 262 6.41 7.03 0.94
CA THR A 262 6.83 5.64 0.90
C THR A 262 7.08 5.12 2.31
N LEU A 263 6.66 3.89 2.59
CA LEU A 263 6.85 3.25 3.90
C LEU A 263 8.34 2.99 4.12
N ARG A 264 8.89 3.44 5.25
CA ARG A 264 10.30 3.25 5.60
C ARG A 264 10.49 2.34 6.80
N TYR A 265 9.65 2.47 7.82
CA TYR A 265 9.79 1.69 9.04
C TYR A 265 8.45 1.20 9.55
N ILE A 266 8.47 0.00 10.12
CA ILE A 266 7.42 -0.54 10.98
C ILE A 266 8.02 -0.64 12.38
N VAL A 267 7.32 -0.09 13.37
CA VAL A 267 7.73 -0.03 14.76
C VAL A 267 6.81 -0.92 15.56
N LYS A 268 7.38 -1.87 16.29
CA LYS A 268 6.67 -2.67 17.27
C LYS A 268 6.84 -2.07 18.66
N ILE A 269 5.74 -1.90 19.39
CA ILE A 269 5.73 -1.45 20.78
C ILE A 269 5.33 -2.59 21.72
N LYS A 270 5.76 -2.48 22.97
CA LYS A 270 5.34 -3.35 24.07
C LYS A 270 3.89 -3.03 24.44
N ALA A 271 3.08 -4.07 24.58
CA ALA A 271 1.75 -4.00 25.19
C ALA A 271 1.83 -3.63 26.68
#